data_AF-A0A7X1VMZ8-F1
#
_entry.id   AF-A0A7X1VMZ8-F1
#
_cell.length_a   1.000
_cell.length_b   1.000
_cell.length_c   1.000
_cell.angle_alpha   90.00
_cell.angle_beta   90.00
_cell.angle_gamma   90.00
#
_symmetry.space_group_name_H-M   'P 1'
#
loop_
_entity.id
_entity.type
_entity.pdbx_description
1 polymer ?
#
loop_
_entity_poly.entity_id
_entity_poly.type
_entity_poly.pdbx_seq_one_letter_code
_entity_poly.pdbx_strand_id
1 'polypeptide(L)'
;MSETLERPAQAHAFDLKQAHKEGWTLLEGCGPDNDETHLVGLHCSDPQAWWRVARQAGEGSAYHREALSRLSENEREQIRLRFGPL
;
A
#
# COMPACT_ATOMS: atom_id res chain seq x y z
N MET A 1 -14.76 -37.47 14.35
CA MET A 1 -13.94 -36.93 13.24
C MET A 1 -14.39 -35.50 13.07
N SER A 2 -13.84 -34.59 13.89
CA SER A 2 -14.27 -33.19 13.90
C SER A 2 -13.27 -32.41 13.07
N GLU A 3 -13.76 -31.88 11.96
CA GLU A 3 -12.99 -31.10 10.99
C GLU A 3 -12.33 -29.90 11.70
N THR A 4 -11.00 -29.89 11.68
CA THR A 4 -10.21 -28.73 12.06
C THR A 4 -10.51 -27.64 11.04
N LEU A 5 -11.40 -26.71 11.40
CA LEU A 5 -11.58 -25.45 10.68
C LEU A 5 -10.25 -24.70 10.74
N GLU A 6 -9.45 -24.84 9.69
CA GLU A 6 -8.25 -24.04 9.48
C GLU A 6 -8.69 -22.57 9.41
N ARG A 7 -8.52 -21.88 10.54
CA ARG A 7 -8.73 -20.44 10.66
C ARG A 7 -7.95 -19.79 9.52
N PRO A 8 -8.59 -19.07 8.58
CA PRO A 8 -7.86 -18.46 7.48
C PRO A 8 -6.75 -17.60 8.07
N ALA A 9 -5.53 -17.78 7.57
CA ALA A 9 -4.36 -17.04 7.99
C ALA A 9 -4.75 -15.56 8.11
N GLN A 10 -4.69 -15.01 9.32
CA GLN A 10 -4.91 -13.59 9.55
C GLN A 10 -4.02 -12.85 8.59
N ALA A 11 -4.61 -12.23 7.57
CA ALA A 11 -3.93 -11.24 6.76
C ALA A 11 -3.38 -10.23 7.75
N HIS A 12 -2.04 -10.16 7.88
CA HIS A 12 -1.42 -9.25 8.83
C HIS A 12 -1.91 -7.84 8.47
N ALA A 13 -2.51 -7.13 9.42
CA ALA A 13 -2.96 -5.77 9.18
C ALA A 13 -1.74 -4.90 8.87
N PHE A 14 -1.82 -4.07 7.83
CA PHE A 14 -0.76 -3.14 7.48
C PHE A 14 -0.54 -2.13 8.61
N ASP A 15 0.71 -1.83 8.97
CA ASP A 15 0.98 -0.85 10.04
C ASP A 15 0.84 0.59 9.55
N LEU A 16 -0.39 1.10 9.56
CA LEU A 16 -0.69 2.49 9.21
C LEU A 16 -0.01 3.52 10.12
N LYS A 17 0.48 3.14 11.32
CA LYS A 17 1.17 4.09 12.21
C LYS A 17 2.49 4.54 11.60
N GLN A 18 3.21 3.65 10.91
CA GLN A 18 4.44 4.03 10.23
C GLN A 18 4.13 4.95 9.03
N ALA A 19 3.14 4.62 8.21
CA ALA A 19 2.71 5.47 7.10
C ALA A 19 2.38 6.90 7.58
N HIS A 20 1.60 7.04 8.65
CA HIS A 20 1.23 8.34 9.20
C HIS A 20 2.43 9.15 9.71
N LYS A 21 3.41 8.48 10.35
CA LYS A 21 4.67 9.13 10.78
C LYS A 21 5.49 9.63 9.59
N GLU A 22 5.47 8.88 8.50
CA GLU A 22 6.12 9.25 7.25
C GLU A 22 5.29 10.24 6.41
N GLY A 23 4.07 10.58 6.86
CA GLY A 23 3.22 11.60 6.27
C GLY A 23 2.37 11.12 5.09
N TRP A 24 2.05 9.83 4.99
CA TRP A 24 1.19 9.25 3.96
C TRP A 24 0.25 8.17 4.55
N THR A 25 -0.71 7.69 3.78
CA THR A 25 -1.58 6.56 4.18
C THR A 25 -2.06 5.76 2.96
N LEU A 26 -2.68 4.61 3.23
CA LEU A 26 -3.43 3.84 2.25
C LEU A 26 -4.93 4.12 2.44
N LEU A 27 -5.60 4.50 1.37
CA LEU A 27 -7.05 4.67 1.36
C LEU A 27 -7.68 3.59 0.50
N GLU A 28 -8.50 2.75 1.11
CA GLU A 28 -9.35 1.80 0.41
C GLU A 28 -10.60 2.53 -0.09
N GLY A 29 -10.95 2.27 -1.35
CA GLY A 29 -12.17 2.76 -1.98
C GLY A 29 -13.40 2.36 -1.16
N CYS A 30 -14.35 3.28 -1.07
CA CYS A 30 -15.59 3.05 -0.34
C CYS A 30 -16.74 2.89 -1.34
N GLY A 31 -17.27 1.67 -1.44
CA GLY A 31 -18.47 1.38 -2.21
C GLY A 31 -18.40 0.04 -2.95
N PRO A 32 -19.54 -0.50 -3.42
CA PRO A 32 -19.58 -1.75 -4.17
C PRO A 32 -18.87 -1.66 -5.53
N ASP A 33 -18.67 -0.44 -6.04
CA ASP A 33 -18.09 -0.16 -7.35
C ASP A 33 -16.64 0.40 -7.26
N ASN A 34 -16.08 0.54 -6.06
CA ASN A 34 -14.72 1.05 -5.88
C ASN A 34 -14.00 0.28 -4.76
N ASP A 35 -13.32 -0.76 -5.16
CA ASP A 35 -12.38 -1.57 -4.38
C ASP A 35 -10.93 -1.09 -4.54
N GLU A 36 -10.70 0.10 -5.11
CA GLU A 36 -9.35 0.57 -5.37
C GLU A 36 -8.62 1.00 -4.08
N THR A 37 -7.39 0.55 -3.89
CA THR A 37 -6.52 1.03 -2.81
C THR A 37 -5.51 2.04 -3.36
N HIS A 38 -5.55 3.25 -2.83
CA HIS A 38 -4.70 4.38 -3.23
C HIS A 38 -3.65 4.72 -2.17
N LEU A 39 -2.52 5.27 -2.62
CA LEU A 39 -1.51 5.84 -1.73
C LEU A 39 -1.67 7.35 -1.72
N VAL A 40 -1.93 7.95 -0.57
CA VAL A 40 -2.14 9.40 -0.46
C VAL A 40 -1.19 10.05 0.52
N GLY A 41 -0.79 11.28 0.22
CA GLY A 41 -0.05 12.12 1.14
C GLY A 41 -0.97 12.71 2.23
N LEU A 42 -0.54 12.66 3.48
CA LEU A 42 -1.21 13.31 4.62
C LEU A 42 -0.57 14.66 4.95
N HIS A 43 0.76 14.66 5.06
CA HIS A 43 1.55 15.85 5.40
C HIS A 43 2.48 16.27 4.24
N CYS A 44 2.32 15.64 3.08
CA CYS A 44 3.03 15.89 1.84
C CYS A 44 2.07 15.70 0.67
N SER A 45 2.48 16.04 -0.55
CA SER A 45 1.66 15.78 -1.74
C SER A 45 1.72 14.29 -2.14
N ASP A 46 0.70 13.81 -2.85
CA ASP A 46 0.67 12.41 -3.31
C ASP A 46 1.91 12.03 -4.12
N PRO A 47 2.40 12.85 -5.08
CA PRO A 47 3.63 12.52 -5.79
C PRO A 47 4.86 12.42 -4.88
N GLN A 48 4.93 13.21 -3.79
CA GLN A 48 6.02 13.10 -2.81
C GLN A 48 5.92 11.81 -1.99
N ALA A 49 4.70 11.43 -1.58
CA ALA A 49 4.44 10.16 -0.91
C ALA A 49 4.80 8.97 -1.82
N TRP A 50 4.30 8.98 -3.05
CA TRP A 50 4.58 7.97 -4.07
C TRP A 50 6.09 7.81 -4.30
N TRP A 51 6.81 8.92 -4.52
CA TRP A 51 8.26 8.89 -4.72
C TRP A 51 8.99 8.28 -3.52
N ARG A 52 8.61 8.67 -2.29
CA ARG A 52 9.25 8.16 -1.07
C ARG A 52 9.05 6.66 -0.93
N VAL A 53 7.81 6.18 -1.10
CA VAL A 53 7.48 4.76 -0.97
C VAL A 53 8.15 3.93 -2.07
N ALA A 54 8.08 4.37 -3.33
CA ALA A 54 8.75 3.72 -4.45
C ALA A 54 10.27 3.61 -4.24
N ARG A 55 10.90 4.72 -3.82
CA ARG A 55 12.33 4.76 -3.54
C ARG A 55 12.73 3.79 -2.42
N GLN A 56 12.03 3.82 -1.29
CA GLN A 56 12.34 2.94 -0.16
C GLN A 56 12.11 1.46 -0.49
N ALA A 57 11.10 1.14 -1.31
CA ALA A 57 10.88 -0.21 -1.82
C ALA A 57 12.03 -0.68 -2.74
N GLY A 58 12.50 0.21 -3.62
CA GLY A 58 13.66 -0.03 -4.48
C GLY A 58 14.97 -0.22 -3.69
N GLU A 59 15.13 0.50 -2.58
CA GLU A 59 16.26 0.37 -1.65
C GLU A 59 16.21 -0.92 -0.79
N GLY A 60 15.13 -1.71 -0.87
CA GLY A 60 15.02 -3.00 -0.18
C GLY A 60 14.06 -3.05 1.00
N SER A 61 13.31 -1.98 1.27
CA SER A 61 12.41 -1.93 2.42
C SER A 61 11.20 -2.86 2.24
N ALA A 62 11.11 -3.90 3.08
CA ALA A 62 10.00 -4.86 3.06
C ALA A 62 8.65 -4.19 3.34
N TYR A 63 8.61 -3.25 4.29
CA TYR A 63 7.40 -2.50 4.65
C TYR A 63 6.84 -1.70 3.46
N HIS A 64 7.70 -1.02 2.71
CA HIS A 64 7.27 -0.23 1.55
C HIS A 64 6.89 -1.11 0.35
N ARG A 65 7.57 -2.25 0.15
CA ARG A 65 7.14 -3.25 -0.84
C ARG A 65 5.77 -3.83 -0.51
N GLU A 66 5.50 -4.10 0.76
CA GLU A 66 4.18 -4.51 1.21
C GLU A 66 3.14 -3.43 0.94
N ALA A 67 3.45 -2.15 1.23
CA ALA A 67 2.56 -1.04 0.93
C ALA A 67 2.19 -0.99 -0.56
N LEU A 68 3.18 -1.10 -1.45
CA LEU A 68 2.96 -1.14 -2.90
C LEU A 68 2.15 -2.35 -3.34
N SER A 69 2.35 -3.52 -2.72
CA SER A 69 1.61 -4.75 -3.05
C SER A 69 0.11 -4.65 -2.74
N ARG A 70 -0.27 -3.77 -1.81
CA ARG A 70 -1.66 -3.52 -1.40
C ARG A 70 -2.39 -2.53 -2.31
N LEU A 71 -1.66 -1.74 -3.09
CA LEU A 71 -2.26 -0.76 -4.01
C LEU A 71 -2.98 -1.46 -5.15
N SER A 72 -3.99 -0.78 -5.71
CA SER A 72 -4.59 -1.19 -6.98
C SER A 72 -3.56 -1.27 -8.10
N GLU A 73 -3.83 -2.10 -9.10
CA GLU A 73 -2.99 -2.17 -10.28
C GLU A 73 -2.83 -0.82 -10.98
N ASN A 74 -3.93 -0.08 -11.13
CA ASN A 74 -3.94 1.25 -11.72
C ASN A 74 -3.04 2.21 -10.93
N GLU A 75 -3.17 2.25 -9.60
CA GLU A 75 -2.33 3.09 -8.73
C GLU A 75 -0.84 2.73 -8.87
N ARG A 76 -0.50 1.43 -8.85
CA ARG A 76 0.89 0.97 -9.05
C ARG A 76 1.43 1.40 -10.42
N GLU A 77 0.61 1.31 -11.47
CA GLU A 77 1.00 1.70 -12.82
C GLU A 77 1.28 3.20 -12.91
N GLN A 78 0.44 4.05 -12.30
CA GLN A 78 0.68 5.49 -12.24
C GLN A 78 2.01 5.83 -11.54
N ILE A 79 2.32 5.14 -10.44
CA ILE A 79 3.59 5.30 -9.72
C ILE A 79 4.76 4.84 -10.61
N ARG A 80 4.63 3.68 -11.29
CA ARG A 80 5.67 3.15 -12.20
C ARG A 80 5.97 4.08 -13.36
N LEU A 81 4.94 4.60 -14.02
CA LEU A 81 5.08 5.54 -15.14
C LEU A 81 5.82 6.82 -14.72
N ARG A 82 5.68 7.23 -13.46
CA ARG A 82 6.28 8.48 -12.96
C ARG A 82 7.68 8.31 -12.37
N PHE A 83 7.95 7.18 -11.72
CA PHE A 83 9.16 6.98 -10.91
C PHE A 83 10.01 5.78 -11.31
N GLY A 84 9.58 5.00 -12.31
CA GLY A 84 10.29 3.82 -12.78
C GLY A 84 9.82 2.52 -12.11
N PRO A 85 10.50 1.39 -12.36
CA PRO A 85 10.10 0.09 -11.85
C PRO A 85 10.07 0.07 -10.31
N LEU A 86 9.03 -0.59 -9.78
CA LEU A 86 8.74 -0.76 -8.36
C LEU A 86 9.26 -2.09 -7.79
#